data_AF-A0A7S1ZWV2-F1
#
_entry.id   AF-A0A7S1ZWV2-F1
#
_cell.length_a   1.000
_cell.length_b   1.000
_cell.length_c   1.000
_cell.angle_alpha   90.00
_cell.angle_beta   90.00
_cell.angle_gamma   90.00
#
_symmetry.space_group_name_H-M   'P 1'
#
loop_
_entity.id
_entity.type
_entity.pdbx_description
1 polymer ?
#
loop_
_entity_poly.entity_id
_entity_poly.type
_entity_poly.pdbx_seq_one_letter_code
_entity_poly.pdbx_strand_id
1 'polypeptide(L)'
;DRRAEVSPGVPSVAFQHIPTVDFAYGGDGLCGGYDGEGGVSPVRSDAGLLEALVDADVSFLAVGHNHGNDYCCPHKGDTSLCFGRHSGYGGYGTWDRGARVYVLELDDKG
;
A
#
# COMPACT_ATOMS: atom_id res chain seq x y z
N ASP A 1 -29.22 24.17 -12.25
CA ASP A 1 -28.64 23.68 -10.99
C ASP A 1 -28.82 22.18 -10.88
N ARG A 2 -27.76 21.42 -11.15
CA ARG A 2 -27.66 20.01 -10.76
C ARG A 2 -26.40 19.93 -9.90
N ARG A 3 -26.57 19.99 -8.57
CA ARG A 3 -25.53 19.44 -7.69
C ARG A 3 -25.43 17.96 -8.08
N ALA A 4 -24.26 17.53 -8.54
CA ALA A 4 -23.98 16.12 -8.66
C ALA A 4 -24.22 15.52 -7.27
N GLU A 5 -25.09 14.53 -7.18
CA GLU A 5 -25.14 13.70 -5.99
C GLU A 5 -23.75 13.08 -5.85
N VAL A 6 -23.07 13.36 -4.74
CA VAL A 6 -21.88 12.62 -4.36
C VAL A 6 -22.40 11.23 -4.04
N SER A 7 -22.27 10.30 -4.99
CA SER A 7 -22.42 8.88 -4.68
C SER A 7 -21.53 8.59 -3.48
N PRO A 8 -22.00 7.85 -2.46
CA PRO A 8 -21.10 7.31 -1.45
C PRO A 8 -19.90 6.71 -2.17
N GLY A 9 -18.70 7.15 -1.80
CA GLY A 9 -17.47 6.71 -2.45
C GLY A 9 -17.44 5.18 -2.43
N VAL A 10 -17.28 4.56 -3.60
CA VAL A 10 -17.21 3.10 -3.67
C VAL A 10 -15.95 2.67 -2.92
N PRO A 11 -16.05 1.85 -1.85
CA PRO A 11 -14.87 1.39 -1.12
C PRO A 11 -13.90 0.72 -2.08
N SER A 12 -12.64 1.15 -2.06
CA SER A 12 -11.66 0.73 -3.05
C SER A 12 -10.29 0.46 -2.42
N VAL A 13 -9.59 -0.51 -3.02
CA VAL A 13 -8.24 -0.93 -2.67
C VAL A 13 -7.43 -1.07 -3.94
N ALA A 14 -6.12 -0.85 -3.88
CA ALA A 14 -5.26 -0.93 -5.05
C ALA A 14 -4.06 -1.86 -4.83
N PHE A 15 -3.59 -2.46 -5.92
CA PHE A 15 -2.41 -3.31 -5.95
C PHE A 15 -1.48 -2.86 -7.07
N GLN A 16 -0.20 -2.70 -6.75
CA GLN A 16 0.84 -2.31 -7.70
C GLN A 16 2.11 -3.12 -7.40
N HIS A 17 2.83 -3.61 -8.40
CA HIS A 17 3.97 -4.48 -8.09
C HIS A 17 5.18 -3.72 -7.52
N ILE A 18 5.63 -2.66 -8.19
CA ILE A 18 6.83 -1.89 -7.84
C ILE A 18 6.42 -0.66 -7.02
N PRO A 19 7.00 -0.40 -5.84
CA PRO A 19 6.63 0.74 -4.98
C PRO A 19 6.99 2.10 -5.58
N THR A 20 6.44 3.18 -5.03
CA THR A 20 7.02 4.54 -5.19
C THR A 20 8.03 4.83 -4.08
N VAL A 21 8.68 5.99 -4.10
CA VAL A 21 9.57 6.43 -3.00
C VAL A 21 8.84 6.63 -1.67
N ASP A 22 7.53 6.92 -1.72
CA ASP A 22 6.68 7.19 -0.56
C ASP A 22 6.47 5.96 0.34
N PHE A 23 6.82 4.78 -0.16
CA PHE A 23 6.82 3.53 0.59
C PHE A 23 8.01 3.37 1.54
N ALA A 24 8.94 4.34 1.59
CA ALA A 24 10.08 4.27 2.51
C ALA A 24 9.62 4.13 3.97
N TYR A 25 10.24 3.21 4.71
CA TYR A 25 9.89 2.96 6.11
C TYR A 25 10.21 4.17 6.98
N GLY A 26 9.18 4.76 7.61
CA GLY A 26 9.31 6.03 8.34
C GLY A 26 10.16 5.95 9.61
N GLY A 27 10.28 4.77 10.24
CA GLY A 27 11.01 4.60 11.50
C GLY A 27 10.46 5.40 12.69
N ASP A 28 9.34 6.09 12.50
CA ASP A 28 8.66 7.00 13.42
C ASP A 28 7.69 6.27 14.39
N GLY A 29 7.57 4.95 14.25
CA GLY A 29 6.66 4.11 15.03
C GLY A 29 5.22 4.09 14.52
N LEU A 30 4.90 4.80 13.42
CA LEU A 30 3.58 4.76 12.79
C LEU A 30 3.44 3.57 11.84
N CYS A 31 4.55 3.16 11.21
CA CYS A 31 4.60 1.96 10.40
C CYS A 31 4.56 0.69 11.28
N GLY A 32 3.69 -0.25 10.92
CA GLY A 32 3.60 -1.57 11.56
C GLY A 32 4.10 -2.68 10.64
N GLY A 33 5.09 -3.45 11.09
CA GLY A 33 5.57 -4.63 10.39
C GLY A 33 7.09 -4.79 10.44
N TYR A 34 7.65 -5.37 9.38
CA TYR A 34 9.04 -5.79 9.27
C TYR A 34 9.72 -5.15 8.05
N ASP A 35 10.65 -4.23 8.30
CA ASP A 35 11.55 -3.67 7.28
C ASP A 35 12.76 -4.58 7.09
N GLY A 36 12.60 -5.61 6.26
CA GLY A 36 13.66 -6.60 6.04
C GLY A 36 14.84 -6.09 5.23
N GLU A 37 14.60 -5.14 4.32
CA GLU A 37 15.63 -4.63 3.42
C GLU A 37 16.30 -3.33 3.90
N GLY A 38 15.68 -2.58 4.82
CA GLY A 38 16.21 -1.30 5.27
C GLY A 38 16.05 -0.19 4.23
N GLY A 39 15.14 -0.36 3.27
CA GLY A 39 14.97 0.51 2.12
C GLY A 39 13.97 -0.01 1.10
N VAL A 40 13.78 0.76 0.02
CA VAL A 40 12.83 0.44 -1.06
C VAL A 40 13.51 0.55 -2.42
N SER A 41 13.05 -0.24 -3.39
CA SER A 41 13.47 -0.18 -4.80
C SER A 41 12.32 0.38 -5.65
N PRO A 42 12.20 1.71 -5.77
CA PRO A 42 11.00 2.33 -6.32
C PRO A 42 10.98 2.34 -7.86
N VAL A 43 9.80 2.59 -8.41
CA VAL A 43 9.66 3.07 -9.80
C VAL A 43 10.50 4.32 -9.97
N ARG A 44 11.07 4.50 -11.18
CA ARG A 44 11.93 5.66 -11.47
C ARG A 44 11.18 7.00 -11.38
N SER A 45 9.89 6.99 -11.68
CA SER A 45 9.01 8.15 -11.62
C SER A 45 7.58 7.69 -11.41
N ASP A 46 6.87 8.34 -10.48
CA ASP A 46 5.41 8.28 -10.42
C ASP A 46 4.82 9.49 -11.16
N ALA A 47 3.91 9.24 -12.09
CA ALA A 47 3.25 10.28 -12.89
C ALA A 47 1.99 10.83 -12.21
N GLY A 48 1.88 10.67 -10.89
CA GLY A 48 0.73 11.08 -10.09
C GLY A 48 -0.29 9.97 -9.84
N LEU A 49 0.08 8.69 -10.05
CA LEU A 49 -0.83 7.58 -9.75
C LEU A 49 -1.10 7.50 -8.24
N LEU A 50 -0.06 7.64 -7.40
CA LEU A 50 -0.26 7.58 -5.95
C LEU A 50 -1.20 8.69 -5.48
N GLU A 51 -0.95 9.93 -5.92
CA GLU A 51 -1.82 11.06 -5.53
C GLU A 51 -3.25 10.86 -6.04
N ALA A 52 -3.44 10.35 -7.26
CA ALA A 52 -4.77 10.07 -7.78
C ALA A 52 -5.52 8.97 -6.99
N LEU A 53 -4.80 7.98 -6.43
CA LEU A 53 -5.38 6.96 -5.57
C LEU A 53 -5.76 7.53 -4.20
N VAL A 54 -4.93 8.42 -3.65
CA VAL A 54 -5.21 9.14 -2.41
C VAL A 54 -6.44 10.04 -2.58
N ASP A 55 -6.50 10.82 -3.66
CA ASP A 55 -7.65 11.70 -3.99
C ASP A 55 -8.94 10.92 -4.25
N ALA A 56 -8.84 9.62 -4.55
CA ALA A 56 -9.96 8.71 -4.73
C ALA A 56 -10.35 7.94 -3.46
N ASP A 57 -9.78 8.30 -2.30
CA ASP A 57 -10.03 7.67 -1.00
C ASP A 57 -9.81 6.15 -1.00
N VAL A 58 -8.80 5.67 -1.74
CA VAL A 58 -8.41 4.25 -1.72
C VAL A 58 -7.89 3.91 -0.32
N SER A 59 -8.47 2.89 0.31
CA SER A 59 -8.15 2.54 1.71
C SER A 59 -6.71 2.07 1.88
N PHE A 60 -6.18 1.31 0.91
CA PHE A 60 -4.76 0.99 0.87
C PHE A 60 -4.24 0.74 -0.55
N LEU A 61 -2.94 1.00 -0.73
CA LEU A 61 -2.16 0.53 -1.86
C LEU A 61 -1.18 -0.55 -1.39
N ALA A 62 -1.34 -1.76 -1.92
CA ALA A 62 -0.49 -2.90 -1.62
C ALA A 62 0.57 -3.12 -2.71
N VAL A 63 1.81 -3.35 -2.29
CA VAL A 63 2.96 -3.56 -3.19
C VAL A 63 3.85 -4.73 -2.79
N GLY A 64 4.73 -5.12 -3.72
CA GLY A 64 5.76 -6.14 -3.52
C GLY A 64 7.10 -5.63 -4.02
N HIS A 65 7.75 -6.38 -4.91
CA HIS A 65 9.05 -6.06 -5.52
C HIS A 65 10.26 -6.15 -4.57
N ASN A 66 10.22 -5.51 -3.42
CA ASN A 66 11.21 -5.72 -2.35
C ASN A 66 10.84 -6.97 -1.57
N HIS A 67 11.67 -8.01 -1.62
CA HIS A 67 11.31 -9.35 -1.17
C HIS A 67 11.38 -9.53 0.35
N GLY A 68 12.11 -8.67 1.05
CA GLY A 68 12.23 -8.68 2.51
C GLY A 68 11.22 -7.80 3.25
N ASN A 69 10.57 -6.86 2.57
CA ASN A 69 9.72 -5.85 3.22
C ASN A 69 8.30 -6.37 3.47
N ASP A 70 7.80 -6.20 4.69
CA ASP A 70 6.46 -6.61 5.11
C ASP A 70 5.90 -5.66 6.17
N TYR A 71 5.50 -4.46 5.76
CA TYR A 71 4.97 -3.43 6.65
C TYR A 71 3.83 -2.64 6.01
N CYS A 72 2.99 -2.01 6.83
CA CYS A 72 2.07 -0.96 6.40
C CYS A 72 2.37 0.33 7.13
N CYS A 73 2.34 1.45 6.41
CA CYS A 73 2.49 2.80 6.95
C CYS A 73 1.25 3.63 6.61
N PRO A 74 0.73 4.43 7.55
CA PRO A 74 -0.23 5.48 7.22
C PRO A 74 0.37 6.44 6.19
N HIS A 75 -0.45 6.91 5.26
CA HIS A 75 -0.11 7.95 4.30
C HIS A 75 -1.14 9.08 4.35
N LYS A 76 -1.09 10.02 3.41
CA LYS A 76 -2.07 11.12 3.32
C LYS A 76 -3.50 10.59 3.27
N GLY A 77 -4.42 11.34 3.88
CA GLY A 77 -5.81 10.94 4.01
C GLY A 77 -5.96 9.71 4.89
N ASP A 78 -6.89 8.83 4.52
CA ASP A 78 -7.10 7.53 5.17
C ASP A 78 -6.41 6.37 4.41
N THR A 79 -5.57 6.69 3.41
CA THR A 79 -4.84 5.69 2.62
C THR A 79 -3.64 5.15 3.38
N SER A 80 -3.48 3.82 3.40
CA SER A 80 -2.28 3.14 3.89
C SER A 80 -1.42 2.59 2.73
N LEU A 81 -0.09 2.64 2.88
CA LEU A 81 0.87 2.04 1.95
C LEU A 81 1.43 0.75 2.57
N CYS A 82 1.23 -0.38 1.89
CA CYS A 82 1.53 -1.70 2.45
C CYS A 82 2.45 -2.53 1.55
N PHE A 83 3.57 -2.99 2.08
CA PHE A 83 4.38 -4.06 1.47
C PHE A 83 3.90 -5.45 1.91
N GLY A 84 4.07 -6.42 1.00
CA GLY A 84 4.07 -7.84 1.31
C GLY A 84 5.36 -8.51 0.86
N ARG A 85 6.05 -9.18 1.80
CA ARG A 85 7.24 -9.98 1.49
C ARG A 85 6.87 -11.19 0.63
N HIS A 86 7.84 -11.74 -0.08
CA HIS A 86 7.60 -12.86 -0.97
C HIS A 86 7.09 -14.12 -0.22
N SER A 87 6.16 -14.85 -0.84
CA SER A 87 5.61 -16.09 -0.28
C SER A 87 6.30 -17.37 -0.81
N GLY A 88 6.98 -17.27 -1.96
CA GLY A 88 7.54 -18.40 -2.70
C GLY A 88 9.06 -18.58 -2.52
N TYR A 89 9.63 -19.52 -3.29
CA TYR A 89 11.09 -19.81 -3.31
C TYR A 89 11.85 -18.99 -4.36
N GLY A 90 11.15 -18.20 -5.18
CA GLY A 90 11.77 -17.30 -6.14
C GLY A 90 12.19 -15.98 -5.48
N GLY A 91 13.13 -15.29 -6.14
CA GLY A 91 13.64 -13.99 -5.71
C GLY A 91 15.00 -14.05 -5.02
N TYR A 92 15.37 -12.95 -4.36
CA TYR A 92 16.60 -12.82 -3.56
C TYR A 92 16.32 -12.70 -2.06
N GLY A 93 17.39 -12.81 -1.26
CA GLY A 93 17.35 -12.69 0.19
C GLY A 93 17.18 -14.01 0.93
N THR A 94 17.25 -13.95 2.27
CA THR A 94 17.09 -15.11 3.17
C THR A 94 16.05 -14.88 4.25
N TRP A 95 15.18 -13.88 4.07
CA TRP A 95 14.09 -13.61 5.00
C TRP A 95 13.08 -14.76 5.02
N ASP A 96 12.38 -14.90 6.14
CA ASP A 96 11.26 -15.83 6.22
C ASP A 96 10.21 -15.47 5.16
N ARG A 97 9.63 -16.48 4.52
CA ARG A 97 8.53 -16.28 3.57
C ARG A 97 7.30 -15.80 4.32
N GLY A 98 6.51 -14.93 3.70
CA GLY A 98 5.28 -14.42 4.33
C GLY A 98 4.15 -14.16 3.36
N ALA A 99 3.04 -13.77 3.95
CA ALA A 99 1.85 -13.32 3.25
C ALA A 99 1.16 -12.31 4.15
N ARG A 100 0.52 -11.32 3.53
CA ARG A 100 -0.34 -10.35 4.20
C ARG A 100 -1.78 -10.69 3.87
N VAL A 101 -2.61 -10.81 4.90
CA VAL A 101 -4.05 -11.06 4.76
C VAL A 101 -4.79 -9.77 4.99
N TYR A 102 -5.58 -9.35 4.00
CA TYR A 102 -6.47 -8.21 4.10
C TYR A 102 -7.89 -8.72 4.31
N VAL A 103 -8.53 -8.30 5.39
CA VAL A 103 -9.94 -8.58 5.66
C VAL A 103 -10.71 -7.32 5.25
N LEU A 104 -11.63 -7.49 4.30
CA LEU A 104 -12.45 -6.39 3.78
C LEU A 104 -13.89 -6.62 4.23
N GLU A 105 -14.46 -5.60 4.85
CA GLU A 105 -15.86 -5.57 5.27
C GLU A 105 -16.51 -4.37 4.61
N LEU A 106 -17.64 -4.60 3.94
CA LEU A 106 -18.51 -3.51 3.51
C LEU A 106 -19.40 -3.17 4.69
N ASP A 107 -19.39 -1.91 5.13
CA ASP A 107 -20.39 -1.44 6.07
C ASP A 107 -21.69 -1.11 5.32
N ASP A 108 -22.84 -1.34 5.97
CA ASP A 108 -24.16 -1.01 5.40
C ASP A 108 -24.41 0.51 5.34
N LYS A 109 -23.39 1.33 5.58
CA LYS A 109 -23.47 2.79 5.58
C LYS A 109 -22.99 3.35 4.24
N GLY A 110 -23.76 3.02 3.20
CA GLY A 110 -23.84 3.88 2.00
C GLY A 110 -24.47 5.22 2.36
#